data_AF-A0A3G2G8D4-F1
#
_entry.id   AF-A0A3G2G8D4-F1
#
_cell.length_a   1.000
_cell.length_b   1.000
_cell.length_c   1.000
_cell.angle_alpha   90.00
_cell.angle_beta   90.00
_cell.angle_gamma   90.00
#
_symmetry.space_group_name_H-M   'P 1'
#
loop_
_entity.id
_entity.type
_entity.pdbx_description
1 polymer ?
#
loop_
_entity_poly.entity_id
_entity_poly.type
_entity_poly.pdbx_seq_one_letter_code
_entity_poly.pdbx_strand_id
1 'polypeptide(L)'
;MLADKLVFVVKHFGISVDDIIFFNEKNNVPNEVSMEDTAVLEQLKLINELDTEEKNILLKLIETFVSKKRFKDYLQKNIAAL
;
A
#
# COMPACT_ATOMS: atom_id res chain seq x y z
N MET A 1 -20.77 -16.47 22.51
CA MET A 1 -21.61 -15.39 21.94
C MET A 1 -20.91 -14.03 21.89
N LEU A 2 -20.28 -13.54 22.98
CA LEU A 2 -19.55 -12.26 22.94
C LEU A 2 -18.17 -12.40 22.27
N ALA A 3 -17.45 -13.48 22.58
CA ALA A 3 -16.15 -13.81 21.97
C ALA A 3 -16.26 -13.97 20.44
N ASP A 4 -17.33 -14.59 19.96
CA ASP A 4 -17.57 -14.80 18.52
C ASP A 4 -17.78 -13.47 17.77
N LYS A 5 -18.46 -12.51 18.41
CA LYS A 5 -18.66 -11.15 17.87
C LYS A 5 -17.35 -10.36 17.85
N LEU A 6 -16.50 -10.54 18.85
CA LEU A 6 -15.17 -9.90 18.89
C LEU A 6 -14.27 -10.44 17.77
N VAL A 7 -14.25 -11.76 17.58
CA VAL A 7 -13.52 -12.42 16.49
C VAL A 7 -14.03 -11.96 15.11
N PHE A 8 -15.34 -11.74 14.98
CA PHE A 8 -15.93 -11.21 13.75
C PHE A 8 -15.39 -9.81 13.41
N VAL A 9 -15.40 -8.88 14.38
CA VAL A 9 -14.88 -7.51 14.19
C VAL A 9 -13.39 -7.53 13.83
N VAL A 10 -12.57 -8.27 14.57
CA VAL A 10 -11.12 -8.42 14.33
C VAL A 10 -10.83 -8.89 12.90
N LYS A 11 -11.56 -9.90 12.41
CA LYS A 11 -11.38 -10.43 11.05
C LYS A 11 -11.78 -9.44 9.96
N HIS A 12 -12.80 -8.63 10.19
CA HIS A 12 -13.32 -7.70 9.19
C HIS A 12 -12.51 -6.40 9.10
N PHE A 13 -11.91 -5.95 10.19
CA PHE A 13 -11.15 -4.70 10.24
C PHE A 13 -9.63 -4.89 10.19
N GLY A 14 -9.14 -6.13 10.12
CA GLY A 14 -7.70 -6.43 10.03
C GLY A 14 -6.89 -6.03 11.27
N ILE A 15 -7.56 -5.81 12.40
CA ILE A 15 -6.96 -5.43 13.69
C ILE A 15 -6.80 -6.65 14.59
N SER A 16 -5.87 -6.65 15.55
CA SER A 16 -5.74 -7.78 16.48
C SER A 16 -6.74 -7.71 17.64
N VAL A 17 -7.06 -8.85 18.25
CA VAL A 17 -7.93 -8.91 19.45
C VAL A 17 -7.34 -8.07 20.59
N ASP A 18 -6.02 -8.10 20.74
CA ASP A 18 -5.30 -7.34 21.76
C ASP A 18 -5.44 -5.82 21.53
N ASP A 19 -5.51 -5.36 20.28
CA ASP A 19 -5.67 -3.93 19.99
C ASP A 19 -7.06 -3.40 20.39
N ILE A 20 -8.09 -4.27 20.38
CA ILE A 20 -9.43 -3.92 20.86
C ILE A 20 -9.49 -3.95 22.39
N ILE A 21 -8.88 -4.97 23.02
CA ILE A 21 -8.90 -5.14 24.47
C ILE A 21 -8.09 -4.06 25.18
N PHE A 22 -6.93 -3.68 24.62
CA PHE A 22 -6.01 -2.69 25.19
C PHE A 22 -6.12 -1.31 24.53
N PHE A 23 -7.26 -1.00 23.88
CA PHE A 23 -7.48 0.25 23.13
C PHE A 23 -7.19 1.53 23.92
N ASN A 24 -7.46 1.54 25.24
CA ASN A 24 -7.20 2.70 26.12
C ASN A 24 -5.76 2.75 26.68
N GLU A 25 -5.02 1.66 26.62
CA GLU A 25 -3.66 1.56 27.20
C GLU A 25 -2.57 1.72 26.13
N LYS A 26 -2.85 1.22 24.92
CA LYS A 26 -2.01 1.46 23.75
C LYS A 26 -2.56 2.69 23.03
N ASN A 27 -1.85 3.82 23.12
CA ASN A 27 -2.04 4.96 22.20
C ASN A 27 -1.72 4.62 20.71
N ASN A 28 -1.62 3.33 20.37
CA ASN A 28 -1.56 2.85 19.00
C ASN A 28 -3.00 2.67 18.54
N VAL A 29 -3.62 3.77 18.11
CA VAL A 29 -4.74 3.68 17.18
C VAL A 29 -4.27 2.77 16.04
N PRO A 30 -4.94 1.62 15.77
CA PRO A 30 -4.57 0.77 14.65
C PRO A 30 -4.53 1.63 13.39
N ASN A 31 -3.41 1.61 12.65
CA ASN A 31 -3.36 2.30 11.37
C ASN A 31 -4.52 1.76 10.54
N GLU A 32 -5.42 2.65 10.13
CA GLU A 32 -6.58 2.33 9.31
C GLU A 32 -6.07 1.64 8.05
N VAL A 33 -6.20 0.32 7.98
CA VAL A 33 -5.86 -0.44 6.77
C VAL A 33 -6.96 -0.11 5.78
N SER A 34 -6.69 0.88 4.92
CA SER A 34 -7.63 1.28 3.87
C SER A 34 -7.79 0.10 2.90
N MET A 35 -8.97 -0.01 2.26
CA MET A 35 -9.16 -0.95 1.16
C MET A 35 -8.12 -0.75 0.04
N GLU A 36 -7.58 0.46 -0.09
CA GLU A 36 -6.49 0.78 -1.02
C GLU A 36 -5.17 0.11 -0.63
N ASP A 37 -4.86 0.03 0.67
CA ASP A 37 -3.68 -0.68 1.16
C ASP A 37 -3.78 -2.18 0.85
N THR A 38 -4.99 -2.73 0.93
CA THR A 38 -5.25 -4.14 0.58
C THR A 38 -5.02 -4.40 -0.92
N ALA A 39 -5.53 -3.53 -1.80
CA ALA A 39 -5.34 -3.67 -3.24
C ALA A 39 -3.86 -3.53 -3.65
N VAL A 40 -3.11 -2.62 -3.01
CA VAL A 40 -1.67 -2.47 -3.23
C VAL A 40 -0.92 -3.73 -2.81
N LEU A 41 -1.27 -4.31 -1.66
CA LEU A 41 -0.67 -5.55 -1.18
C LEU A 41 -0.92 -6.73 -2.13
N GLU A 42 -2.11 -6.84 -2.72
CA GLU A 42 -2.42 -7.86 -3.73
C GLU A 42 -1.59 -7.66 -5.00
N GLN A 43 -1.46 -6.42 -5.50
CA GLN A 43 -0.61 -6.12 -6.64
C GLN A 43 0.86 -6.49 -6.38
N LEU A 44 1.37 -6.19 -5.18
CA LEU A 44 2.73 -6.57 -4.78
C LEU A 44 2.91 -8.10 -4.71
N LYS A 45 1.91 -8.85 -4.25
CA LYS A 45 1.94 -10.32 -4.27
C LYS A 45 2.03 -10.86 -5.70
N LEU A 46 1.22 -10.35 -6.62
CA LEU A 46 1.26 -10.77 -8.03
C LEU A 46 2.60 -10.46 -8.69
N ILE A 47 3.19 -9.29 -8.42
CA ILE A 47 4.53 -8.93 -8.92
C ILE A 47 5.59 -9.89 -8.38
N ASN A 48 5.45 -10.37 -7.14
CA ASN A 48 6.39 -11.31 -6.54
C ASN A 48 6.32 -12.71 -7.16
N GLU A 49 5.20 -13.09 -7.78
CA GLU A 49 5.03 -14.37 -8.47
C GLU A 49 5.70 -14.39 -9.86
N LEU A 50 5.99 -13.23 -10.44
CA LEU A 50 6.71 -13.11 -11.70
C LEU A 50 8.12 -13.70 -11.62
N ASP A 51 8.62 -14.19 -12.74
CA ASP A 51 10.00 -14.64 -12.83
C ASP A 51 11.00 -13.47 -12.83
N THR A 52 12.29 -13.79 -12.82
CA THR A 52 13.35 -12.77 -12.71
C THR A 52 13.43 -11.89 -13.97
N GLU A 53 13.19 -12.46 -15.15
CA GLU A 53 13.23 -11.71 -16.40
C GLU A 53 12.04 -10.75 -16.49
N GLU A 54 10.85 -11.23 -16.15
CA GLU A 54 9.61 -10.44 -16.10
C GLU A 54 9.71 -9.29 -15.09
N LYS A 55 10.23 -9.55 -13.88
CA LYS A 55 10.50 -8.50 -12.88
C LYS A 55 11.45 -7.42 -13.40
N ASN A 56 12.51 -7.82 -14.11
CA ASN A 56 13.47 -6.90 -14.69
C ASN A 56 12.83 -6.03 -15.80
N ILE A 57 11.95 -6.59 -16.62
CA ILE A 57 11.20 -5.85 -17.63
C ILE A 57 10.26 -4.83 -16.97
N LEU A 58 9.51 -5.26 -15.95
CA LEU A 58 8.61 -4.37 -15.20
C LEU A 58 9.38 -3.21 -14.56
N LEU A 59 10.55 -3.47 -13.97
CA LEU A 59 11.39 -2.44 -13.37
C LEU A 59 11.84 -1.40 -14.41
N LYS A 60 12.33 -1.85 -15.57
CA LYS A 60 12.74 -0.96 -16.66
C LYS A 60 11.58 -0.12 -17.21
N LEU A 61 10.37 -0.67 -17.25
CA LEU A 61 9.17 0.08 -17.64
C LEU A 61 8.86 1.19 -16.64
N ILE A 62 8.89 0.88 -15.34
CA ILE A 62 8.69 1.87 -14.27
C ILE A 62 9.73 2.98 -14.38
N GLU A 63 11.02 2.63 -14.52
CA GLU A 63 12.11 3.60 -14.70
C GLU A 63 11.87 4.50 -15.90
N THR A 64 11.45 3.92 -17.03
CA THR A 64 11.15 4.66 -18.26
C THR A 64 10.02 5.67 -18.03
N PHE A 65 8.92 5.27 -17.38
CA PHE A 65 7.80 6.17 -17.12
C PHE A 65 8.16 7.28 -16.13
N VAL A 66 8.90 6.95 -15.07
CA VAL A 66 9.37 7.94 -14.09
C VAL A 66 10.31 8.94 -14.75
N SER A 67 11.24 8.48 -15.59
CA SER A 67 12.15 9.35 -16.33
C SER A 67 11.39 10.29 -17.27
N LYS A 68 10.43 9.78 -18.05
CA LYS A 68 9.57 10.59 -18.93
C LYS A 68 8.77 11.63 -18.16
N LYS A 69 8.19 11.26 -17.01
CA LYS A 69 7.45 12.19 -16.15
C LYS A 69 8.37 13.29 -15.64
N ARG A 70 9.50 12.93 -15.04
CA ARG A 70 10.49 13.89 -14.54
C ARG A 70 10.95 14.83 -15.64
N PHE A 71 11.28 14.32 -16.81
CA PHE A 71 11.68 15.12 -17.97
C PHE A 71 10.61 16.13 -18.37
N LYS A 72 9.34 15.69 -18.47
CA LYS A 72 8.21 16.58 -18.76
C LYS A 72 8.07 17.67 -17.68
N ASP A 73 8.15 17.29 -16.41
CA ASP A 73 8.05 18.23 -15.28
C ASP A 73 9.21 19.25 -15.30
N TYR A 74 10.43 18.80 -15.65
CA TYR A 74 11.58 19.68 -15.85
C TYR A 74 11.33 20.69 -16.98
N LEU A 75 10.83 20.26 -18.14
CA LEU A 75 10.52 21.17 -19.24
C LEU A 75 9.44 22.18 -18.85
N GLN A 76 8.34 21.74 -18.24
CA GLN A 76 7.26 22.63 -17.83
C GLN A 76 7.71 23.70 -16.82
N LYS A 77 8.54 23.32 -15.83
CA LYS A 77 9.09 24.28 -14.87
C LYS A 77 9.98 25.33 -15.52
N ASN A 78 10.80 24.95 -16.50
CA ASN A 78 11.70 25.89 -17.17
C ASN A 78 10.96 26.78 -18.18
N ILE A 79 9.94 26.27 -18.87
CA ILE A 79 9.11 27.07 -19.77
C ILE A 79 8.25 28.07 -18.98
N ALA A 80 7.73 27.69 -17.81
CA ALA A 80 6.97 28.59 -16.94
C ALA A 80 7.84 29.64 -16.23
N ALA A 81 9.16 29.49 -16.25
CA ALA A 81 10.12 30.43 -15.68
C ALA A 81 10.73 31.39 -16.73
N LEU A 82 10.36 31.24 -18.01
CA LEU A 82 10.68 32.14 -19.12
C LEU A 82 9.53 33.13 -19.34
#